data_AF-A0A6J5EKD1-F1
#
_entry.id   AF-A0A6J5EKD1-F1
#
_cell.length_a   1.000
_cell.length_b   1.000
_cell.length_c   1.000
_cell.angle_alpha   90.00
_cell.angle_beta   90.00
_cell.angle_gamma   90.00
#
_symmetry.space_group_name_H-M   'P 1'
#
loop_
_entity.id
_entity.type
_entity.pdbx_description
1 polymer ?
#
loop_
_entity_poly.entity_id
_entity_poly.type
_entity_poly.pdbx_seq_one_letter_code
_entity_poly.pdbx_strand_id
1 'polypeptide(L)'
;MTINQTPQSPMQSQHDARVALLERIVDSALIAGHRHVEQFARLAALARAITNEHISSEDRTTLIGILENIAHHAELDATLDIEFIGGVRAGQVIGRLVRMAGRRSDAQNASAGLATDVNVTKH
;
A
#
# COMPACT_ATOMS: atom_id res chain seq x y z
N MET A 1 33.58 -30.53 3.62
CA MET A 1 32.17 -30.34 3.20
C MET A 1 32.07 -28.97 2.55
N THR A 2 32.10 -28.91 1.22
CA THR A 2 31.93 -27.67 0.45
C THR A 2 30.44 -27.41 0.28
N ILE A 3 29.95 -26.35 0.91
CA ILE A 3 28.57 -25.90 0.79
C ILE A 3 28.46 -25.20 -0.56
N ASN A 4 27.91 -25.88 -1.57
CA ASN A 4 27.54 -25.28 -2.84
C ASN A 4 26.40 -24.28 -2.59
N GLN A 5 26.75 -23.02 -2.34
CA GLN A 5 25.81 -21.91 -2.44
C GLN A 5 25.66 -21.59 -3.93
N THR A 6 24.72 -22.26 -4.58
CA THR A 6 24.28 -21.89 -5.93
C THR A 6 23.79 -20.44 -5.87
N PRO A 7 24.35 -19.51 -6.67
CA PRO A 7 23.94 -18.12 -6.62
C PRO A 7 22.47 -18.04 -7.06
N GLN A 8 21.60 -17.59 -6.15
CA GLN A 8 20.20 -17.34 -6.49
C GLN A 8 20.16 -16.36 -7.67
N SER A 9 19.51 -16.77 -8.75
CA SER A 9 19.35 -15.93 -9.93
C SER A 9 18.75 -14.58 -9.52
N PRO A 10 19.24 -13.44 -10.08
CA PRO A 10 18.73 -12.12 -9.75
C PRO A 10 17.21 -11.98 -9.97
N MET A 11 16.61 -12.81 -10.84
CA MET A 11 15.15 -12.87 -11.02
C MET A 11 14.42 -13.48 -9.81
N GLN A 12 15.02 -14.46 -9.13
CA GLN A 12 14.43 -15.10 -7.96
C GLN A 12 14.42 -14.12 -6.77
N SER A 13 15.54 -13.45 -6.52
CA SER A 13 15.64 -12.44 -5.46
C SER A 13 14.68 -11.25 -5.65
N GLN A 14 14.46 -10.80 -6.89
CA GLN A 14 13.45 -9.77 -7.19
C GLN A 14 12.01 -10.26 -6.98
N HIS A 15 11.74 -11.53 -7.28
CA HIS A 15 10.43 -12.12 -7.06
C HIS A 15 10.12 -12.21 -5.56
N ASP A 16 11.06 -12.73 -4.77
CA ASP A 16 10.93 -12.88 -3.33
C ASP A 16 10.75 -11.52 -2.63
N ALA A 17 11.52 -10.50 -3.04
CA ALA A 17 11.36 -9.13 -2.53
C ALA A 17 9.98 -8.54 -2.84
N ARG A 18 9.41 -8.86 -4.01
CA ARG A 18 8.08 -8.39 -4.41
C ARG A 18 6.98 -9.11 -3.61
N VAL A 19 7.14 -10.41 -3.35
CA VAL A 19 6.19 -11.17 -2.51
C VAL A 19 6.19 -10.62 -1.09
N ALA A 20 7.37 -10.44 -0.49
CA ALA A 20 7.50 -9.87 0.87
C ALA A 20 6.88 -8.46 0.99
N LEU A 21 6.99 -7.63 -0.05
CA LEU A 21 6.34 -6.33 -0.08
C LEU A 21 4.80 -6.46 -0.12
N LEU A 22 4.26 -7.39 -0.91
CA LEU A 22 2.82 -7.64 -0.98
C LEU A 22 2.26 -8.16 0.34
N GLU A 23 2.96 -9.09 0.99
CA GLU A 23 2.61 -9.60 2.32
C GLU A 23 2.55 -8.43 3.32
N ARG A 24 3.57 -7.57 3.34
CA ARG A 24 3.59 -6.41 4.24
C ARG A 24 2.44 -5.41 3.98
N ILE A 25 2.03 -5.24 2.72
CA ILE A 25 0.87 -4.40 2.37
C ILE A 25 -0.43 -5.03 2.90
N VAL A 26 -0.60 -6.34 2.71
CA VAL A 26 -1.78 -7.08 3.20
C VAL A 26 -1.85 -7.05 4.71
N ASP A 27 -0.74 -7.29 5.41
CA ASP A 27 -0.67 -7.22 6.87
C ASP A 27 -1.01 -5.82 7.38
N SER A 28 -0.49 -4.78 6.74
CA SER A 28 -0.80 -3.38 7.10
C SER A 28 -2.29 -3.08 6.90
N ALA A 29 -2.89 -3.56 5.81
CA ALA A 29 -4.32 -3.39 5.55
C ALA A 29 -5.19 -4.16 6.56
N LEU A 30 -4.77 -5.35 6.99
CA LEU A 30 -5.47 -6.12 8.03
C LEU A 30 -5.42 -5.42 9.39
N ILE A 31 -4.24 -4.91 9.79
CA ILE A 31 -4.08 -4.14 11.03
C ILE A 31 -4.99 -2.90 11.01
N ALA A 32 -4.97 -2.14 9.92
CA ALA A 32 -5.86 -0.99 9.74
C ALA A 32 -7.34 -1.40 9.86
N GLY A 33 -7.75 -2.46 9.14
CA GLY A 33 -9.11 -2.98 9.19
C GLY A 33 -9.56 -3.38 10.60
N HIS A 34 -8.72 -4.07 11.36
CA HIS A 34 -9.03 -4.42 12.75
C HIS A 34 -9.20 -3.20 13.65
N ARG A 35 -8.34 -2.18 13.51
CA ARG A 35 -8.45 -0.93 14.28
C ARG A 35 -9.77 -0.22 13.99
N HIS A 36 -10.16 -0.11 12.71
CA HIS A 36 -11.43 0.51 12.31
C HIS A 36 -12.64 -0.24 12.90
N VAL A 37 -12.63 -1.57 12.85
CA VAL A 37 -13.71 -2.39 13.45
C VAL A 37 -13.86 -2.10 14.94
N GLU A 38 -12.76 -2.03 15.70
CA GLU A 38 -12.80 -1.74 17.13
C GLU A 38 -13.30 -0.31 17.41
N GLN A 39 -12.84 0.69 16.65
CA GLN A 39 -13.29 2.08 16.78
C GLN A 39 -14.79 2.22 16.49
N PHE A 40 -15.30 1.61 15.43
CA PHE A 40 -16.73 1.63 15.12
C PHE A 40 -17.58 0.92 16.17
N ALA A 41 -17.09 -0.20 16.73
CA ALA A 41 -17.79 -0.88 17.82
C ALA A 41 -17.90 0.00 19.06
N ARG A 42 -16.84 0.73 19.43
CA ARG A 42 -16.84 1.70 20.54
C ARG A 42 -17.81 2.85 20.29
N LEU A 43 -17.80 3.42 19.08
CA LEU A 43 -18.75 4.48 18.68
C LEU A 43 -20.19 3.99 18.78
N ALA A 44 -20.49 2.80 18.27
CA ALA A 44 -21.83 2.23 18.34
C ALA A 44 -22.28 1.97 19.78
N ALA A 45 -21.39 1.50 20.67
CA ALA A 45 -21.69 1.30 22.07
C ALA A 45 -22.01 2.63 22.79
N LEU A 46 -21.21 3.67 22.54
CA LEU A 46 -21.42 5.01 23.10
C LEU A 46 -22.71 5.65 22.58
N ALA A 47 -23.00 5.55 21.28
CA ALA A 47 -24.24 6.03 20.72
C ALA A 47 -25.46 5.37 21.38
N ARG A 48 -25.42 4.05 21.63
CA ARG A 48 -26.47 3.34 22.39
C ARG A 48 -26.57 3.83 23.83
N ALA A 49 -25.44 4.04 24.50
CA ALA A 49 -25.42 4.55 25.87
C ALA A 49 -26.08 5.94 25.95
N ILE A 50 -25.77 6.83 24.99
CA ILE A 50 -26.40 8.16 24.88
C ILE A 50 -27.91 8.05 24.68
N THR A 51 -28.41 7.09 23.89
CA THR A 51 -29.86 6.94 23.66
C THR A 51 -30.63 6.42 24.87
N ASN A 52 -29.98 5.95 25.93
CA ASN A 52 -30.67 5.44 27.12
C ASN A 52 -31.34 6.60 27.90
N GLU A 53 -32.62 6.46 28.21
CA GLU A 53 -33.44 7.48 28.90
C GLU A 53 -33.05 7.68 30.37
N HIS A 54 -32.29 6.75 30.97
CA HIS A 54 -31.95 6.76 32.39
C HIS A 54 -30.62 7.46 32.74
N ILE A 55 -29.94 8.05 31.76
CA ILE A 55 -28.67 8.78 31.99
C ILE A 55 -28.95 10.24 32.33
N SER A 56 -28.15 10.83 33.21
CA SER A 56 -28.26 12.25 33.51
C SER A 56 -27.87 13.11 32.29
N SER A 57 -28.32 14.37 32.26
CA SER A 57 -27.94 15.31 31.19
C SER A 57 -26.43 15.60 31.17
N GLU A 58 -25.79 15.59 32.34
CA GLU A 58 -24.35 15.81 32.48
C GLU A 58 -23.55 14.62 31.93
N ASP A 59 -23.94 13.39 32.30
CA ASP A 59 -23.33 12.17 31.79
C ASP A 59 -23.53 12.05 30.27
N ARG A 60 -24.73 12.41 29.78
CA ARG A 60 -25.02 12.45 28.34
C ARG A 60 -24.08 13.38 27.59
N THR A 61 -23.85 14.58 28.12
CA THR A 61 -22.94 15.58 27.52
C THR A 61 -21.50 15.06 27.51
N THR A 62 -21.07 14.42 28.61
CA THR A 62 -19.74 13.80 28.72
C THR A 62 -19.57 12.67 27.69
N LEU A 63 -20.57 11.80 27.54
CA LEU A 63 -20.56 10.71 26.56
C LEU A 63 -20.54 11.22 25.13
N ILE A 64 -21.26 12.31 24.82
CA ILE A 64 -21.20 12.97 23.51
C ILE A 64 -19.78 13.48 23.24
N GLY A 65 -19.15 14.15 24.20
CA GLY A 65 -17.76 14.63 24.03
C GLY A 65 -16.76 13.48 23.81
N ILE A 66 -16.93 12.36 24.52
CA ILE A 66 -16.10 11.15 24.30
C ILE A 66 -16.35 10.57 22.90
N LEU A 67 -17.60 10.52 22.46
CA LEU A 67 -17.98 10.03 21.12
C LEU A 67 -17.32 10.88 20.02
N GLU A 68 -17.42 12.21 20.13
CA GLU A 68 -16.79 13.16 19.19
C GLU A 68 -15.28 12.98 19.14
N ASN A 69 -14.65 12.81 20.30
CA ASN A 69 -13.20 12.62 20.38
C ASN A 69 -12.77 11.30 19.69
N ILE A 70 -13.49 10.20 19.93
CA ILE A 70 -13.20 8.92 19.27
C ILE A 70 -13.44 9.02 17.76
N ALA A 71 -14.52 9.68 17.34
CA ALA A 71 -14.82 9.86 15.93
C ALA A 71 -13.71 10.66 15.22
N HIS A 72 -13.21 11.72 15.85
CA HIS A 72 -12.12 12.53 15.30
C HIS A 72 -10.81 11.72 15.17
N HIS A 73 -10.46 10.91 16.18
CA HIS A 73 -9.28 10.05 16.10
C HIS A 73 -9.41 8.97 15.01
N ALA A 74 -10.60 8.38 14.87
CA ALA A 74 -10.88 7.41 13.82
C ALA A 74 -10.76 8.02 12.41
N GLU A 75 -11.22 9.27 12.24
CA GLU A 75 -11.06 10.01 10.99
C GLU A 75 -9.58 10.26 10.64
N LEU A 76 -8.79 10.67 11.63
CA LEU A 76 -7.35 10.92 11.43
C LEU A 76 -6.59 9.63 11.10
N ASP A 77 -6.88 8.54 11.82
CA ASP A 77 -6.32 7.22 11.54
C ASP A 77 -6.70 6.73 10.14
N ALA A 78 -7.97 6.88 9.74
CA ALA A 78 -8.44 6.50 8.41
C ALA A 78 -7.75 7.33 7.31
N THR A 79 -7.52 8.62 7.54
CA THR A 79 -6.82 9.50 6.61
C THR A 79 -5.38 9.03 6.39
N LEU A 80 -4.67 8.70 7.46
CA LEU A 80 -3.31 8.17 7.38
C LEU A 80 -3.25 6.83 6.64
N ASP A 81 -4.22 5.94 6.88
CA ASP A 81 -4.32 4.67 6.16
C ASP A 81 -4.54 4.88 4.66
N ILE A 82 -5.43 5.81 4.28
CA ILE A 82 -5.69 6.16 2.89
C ILE A 82 -4.42 6.72 2.22
N GLU A 83 -3.72 7.63 2.88
CA GLU A 83 -2.47 8.20 2.36
C GLU A 83 -1.39 7.14 2.19
N PHE A 84 -1.21 6.26 3.18
CA PHE A 84 -0.24 5.18 3.11
C PHE A 84 -0.55 4.22 1.96
N ILE A 85 -1.77 3.68 1.90
CA ILE A 85 -2.18 2.72 0.87
C ILE A 85 -2.18 3.39 -0.52
N GLY A 86 -2.61 4.65 -0.59
CA GLY A 86 -2.57 5.47 -1.80
C GLY A 86 -1.14 5.68 -2.33
N GLY A 87 -0.21 6.02 -1.43
CA GLY A 87 1.22 6.19 -1.75
C GLY A 87 1.87 4.90 -2.25
N VAL A 88 1.59 3.77 -1.60
CA VAL A 88 2.03 2.43 -2.05
C VAL A 88 1.54 2.14 -3.47
N ARG A 89 0.26 2.37 -3.75
CA ARG A 89 -0.32 2.17 -5.08
C ARG A 89 0.31 3.09 -6.13
N ALA A 90 0.53 4.37 -5.80
CA ALA A 90 1.20 5.32 -6.68
C ALA A 90 2.63 4.86 -7.02
N GLY A 91 3.40 4.41 -6.04
CA GLY A 91 4.74 3.85 -6.24
C GLY A 91 4.73 2.64 -7.18
N GLN A 92 3.75 1.74 -7.06
CA GLN A 92 3.59 0.59 -7.98
C GLN A 92 3.28 1.02 -9.42
N VAL A 93 2.47 2.07 -9.62
CA VAL A 93 2.16 2.63 -10.94
C VAL A 93 3.41 3.26 -11.56
N ILE A 94 4.14 4.09 -10.82
CA ILE A 94 5.38 4.72 -11.28
C ILE A 94 6.40 3.65 -11.65
N GLY A 95 6.61 2.63 -10.80
CA GLY A 95 7.51 1.53 -11.09
C GLY A 95 7.14 0.76 -12.37
N ARG A 96 5.83 0.60 -12.67
CA ARG A 96 5.39 0.01 -13.96
C ARG A 96 5.72 0.93 -15.13
N LEU A 97 5.44 2.22 -15.02
CA LEU A 97 5.75 3.20 -16.07
C LEU A 97 7.25 3.23 -16.39
N VAL A 98 8.11 3.26 -15.38
CA VAL A 98 9.58 3.23 -15.54
C VAL A 98 10.04 1.95 -16.26
N ARG A 99 9.52 0.77 -15.85
CA ARG A 99 9.85 -0.49 -16.53
C ARG A 99 9.37 -0.54 -17.98
N MET A 100 8.20 0.02 -18.28
CA MET A 100 7.70 0.11 -19.65
C MET A 100 8.51 1.09 -20.51
N ALA A 101 8.95 2.22 -19.94
CA ALA A 101 9.81 3.17 -20.61
C ALA A 101 11.19 2.56 -20.92
N GLY A 102 11.81 1.87 -19.95
CA GLY A 102 13.09 1.17 -20.16
C GLY A 102 13.00 0.13 -21.30
N ARG A 103 11.97 -0.72 -21.29
CA ARG A 103 11.73 -1.70 -22.38
C ARG A 103 11.54 -1.04 -23.75
N ARG A 104 10.93 0.14 -23.80
CA ARG A 104 10.72 0.88 -25.05
C ARG A 104 12.04 1.48 -25.57
N SER A 105 12.90 1.98 -24.68
CA SER A 105 14.25 2.44 -25.03
C SER A 105 15.15 1.31 -25.49
N ASP A 106 15.10 0.14 -24.84
CA ASP A 106 15.87 -1.04 -25.25
C ASP A 106 15.44 -1.55 -26.64
N ALA A 107 14.13 -1.54 -26.91
CA ALA A 107 13.59 -1.91 -28.22
C ALA A 107 13.96 -0.91 -29.33
N GLN A 108 14.04 0.40 -29.03
CA GLN A 108 14.48 1.43 -29.99
C GLN A 108 15.99 1.36 -30.27
N ASN A 109 16.80 1.04 -29.26
CA ASN A 109 18.25 0.86 -29.45
C ASN A 109 18.56 -0.43 -30.23
N ALA A 110 17.79 -1.50 -30.01
CA ALA A 110 17.92 -2.74 -30.78
C ALA A 110 17.53 -2.57 -32.26
N SER A 111 16.52 -1.74 -32.57
CA SER A 111 16.13 -1.46 -33.96
C SER A 111 17.06 -0.47 -34.67
N ALA A 112 17.72 0.44 -33.94
CA ALA A 112 18.72 1.35 -34.49
C ALA A 112 20.04 0.64 -34.88
N GLY A 113 20.46 -0.38 -34.12
CA GLY A 113 21.66 -1.18 -34.42
C GLY A 113 21.53 -2.11 -35.64
N LEU A 114 20.31 -2.44 -36.06
CA LEU A 114 20.04 -3.24 -37.26
C LEU A 114 19.98 -2.41 -38.55
N ALA A 115 19.93 -1.07 -38.46
CA ALA A 115 19.82 -0.19 -39.63
C ALA A 115 21.17 0.29 -40.18
N THR A 116 22.30 0.04 -39.49
CA THR A 116 23.62 0.54 -39.90
C THR A 116 24.51 -0.47 -40.64
N ASP A 117 24.06 -1.72 -40.81
CA ASP A 117 24.92 -2.81 -41.34
C ASP A 117 24.54 -3.26 -42.77
N VAL A 118 24.00 -2.35 -43.59
CA VAL A 118 23.68 -2.62 -45.00
C VAL A 118 24.27 -1.55 -45.93
N ASN A 119 25.59 -1.31 -45.88
CA ASN A 119 26.35 -0.88 -47.07
C ASN A 119 27.87 -0.79 -46.83
N VAL A 120 28.60 -1.90 -46.90
CA VAL A 120 30.02 -1.85 -47.29
C VAL A 120 30.33 -3.03 -48.21
N THR A 121 29.79 -3.01 -49.42
CA THR A 121 30.37 -3.78 -50.53
C THR A 121 30.31 -2.93 -51.79
N LYS A 122 31.37 -2.16 -52.09
CA LYS A 122 31.69 -1.77 -53.47
C LYS A 122 33.20 -1.62 -53.68
N HIS A 123 33.66 -2.51 -54.56
CA HIS A 123 34.74 -2.42 -55.55
C HIS A 123 36.16 -2.08 -55.12
#